data_AF-A0AAV4ASN6-F1
#
_entry.id   AF-A0AAV4ASN6-F1
#
_cell.length_a   1.000
_cell.length_b   1.000
_cell.length_c   1.000
_cell.angle_alpha   90.00
_cell.angle_beta   90.00
_cell.angle_gamma   90.00
#
_symmetry.space_group_name_H-M   'P 1'
#
loop_
_entity.id
_entity.type
_entity.pdbx_description
1 polymer ?
#
loop_
_entity_poly.entity_id
_entity_poly.type
_entity_poly.pdbx_seq_one_letter_code
_entity_poly.pdbx_strand_id
1 'polypeptide(L)'
;MQRLLQTALTFLLLASVTLETQAQNNIVADPECGSTKTCFSDCSSSSSSSCNYQLACSVSSNTAQCSLAMVVPAGDVYIAWALSNDTSMGDDSVIGCKSINSQVSVFNSENQGPVSKNSMEYTLEASITLSSSSLANGVFRCEFTRPMTFGQGSRQMDLTQSWYWFVATGSVNSQSAIIHHQNRYLSNQRFDLSAAPATQSPVTPPSLGGSLPKSPDCGSSKGCFSQCDSDSSCTFTVSWSYDSTMNTATYTISSNVGASASWSAIGFSADGDMGDDDVIGCLGLTDGSVRAFSAETTGRSTPQIYTDNSLVLVSGSVQDSTLTCTLRRPVASYSVGSRTRRDIGEPWTLFFARGSGRLSNNVISISYHTLNGRFKSSQPLSAKETGDDSAVDEKFPLIKAHGALMIGAWVFFASIGIVAARYYKPVWKQDLCSQKVWFQIHRTCMILAFSACVAGFIIIFIEVGEWVDIEESPKYLEGHPIMGVIVTGLCVLNVSRWTGQSGVSVKLCDEHLPSEQQQLQGYG
;
A
#
# COMPACT_ATOMS: atom_id res chain seq x y z
N MET A 1 -9.18 30.66 40.79
CA MET A 1 -9.06 30.91 39.34
C MET A 1 -7.62 31.21 38.91
N GLN A 2 -6.93 32.19 39.50
CA GLN A 2 -5.52 32.50 39.15
C GLN A 2 -4.53 31.34 39.36
N ARG A 3 -4.64 30.56 40.44
CA ARG A 3 -3.76 29.39 40.65
C ARG A 3 -4.00 28.21 39.70
N LEU A 4 -5.21 28.12 39.11
CA LEU A 4 -5.57 27.13 38.09
C LEU A 4 -5.11 27.56 36.69
N LEU A 5 -5.17 28.86 36.39
CA LEU A 5 -4.58 29.42 35.17
C LEU A 5 -3.05 29.28 35.17
N GLN A 6 -2.41 29.41 36.32
CA GLN A 6 -0.95 29.35 36.45
C GLN A 6 -0.42 27.92 36.38
N THR A 7 -1.19 26.91 36.82
CA THR A 7 -0.90 25.49 36.63
C THR A 7 -1.21 25.02 35.20
N ALA A 8 -2.25 25.56 34.56
CA ALA A 8 -2.51 25.32 33.14
C ALA A 8 -1.44 25.96 32.24
N LEU A 9 -0.97 27.17 32.54
CA LEU A 9 0.13 27.82 31.80
C LEU A 9 1.47 27.12 32.01
N THR A 10 1.77 26.61 33.21
CA THR A 10 2.98 25.81 33.43
C THR A 10 2.89 24.44 32.78
N PHE A 11 1.71 23.79 32.72
CA PHE A 11 1.52 22.57 31.92
C PHE A 11 1.63 22.84 30.41
N LEU A 12 1.13 23.98 29.91
CA LEU A 12 1.29 24.39 28.50
C LEU A 12 2.75 24.78 28.17
N LEU A 13 3.50 25.38 29.12
CA LEU A 13 4.93 25.65 28.96
C LEU A 13 5.81 24.38 29.09
N LEU A 14 5.45 23.42 29.95
CA LEU A 14 6.12 22.12 30.04
C LEU A 14 5.80 21.21 28.85
N ALA A 15 4.59 21.33 28.27
CA ALA A 15 4.23 20.68 27.01
C ALA A 15 4.87 21.31 25.77
N SER A 16 5.48 22.50 25.88
CA SER A 16 6.23 23.15 24.78
C SER A 16 7.75 23.04 24.89
N VAL A 17 8.28 22.41 25.96
CA VAL A 17 9.72 22.11 26.11
C VAL A 17 10.05 20.62 25.89
N THR A 18 9.07 19.83 25.44
CA THR A 18 9.31 18.51 24.83
C THR A 18 8.83 18.48 23.38
N LEU A 19 9.13 19.54 22.63
CA LEU A 19 9.62 19.30 21.28
C LEU A 19 11.02 18.71 21.47
N GLU A 20 11.08 17.40 21.69
CA GLU A 20 12.17 16.64 21.10
C GLU A 20 12.26 17.16 19.68
N THR A 21 13.38 17.79 19.36
CA THR A 21 13.84 17.82 17.98
C THR A 21 13.71 16.39 17.52
N GLN A 22 12.64 16.07 16.79
CA GLN A 22 12.65 14.89 15.95
C GLN A 22 13.82 15.15 15.02
N ALA A 23 14.97 14.56 15.35
CA ALA A 23 16.04 14.41 14.42
C ALA A 23 15.37 13.74 13.22
N GLN A 24 15.24 14.48 12.12
CA GLN A 24 14.66 13.95 10.90
C GLN A 24 15.37 12.61 10.61
N ASN A 25 14.59 11.57 10.33
CA ASN A 25 15.04 10.23 10.00
C ASN A 25 15.81 10.27 8.67
N ASN A 26 17.03 10.80 8.67
CA ASN A 26 17.76 11.10 7.46
C ASN A 26 18.97 10.17 7.35
N ILE A 27 18.97 9.34 6.32
CA ILE A 27 20.19 8.71 5.83
C ILE A 27 21.01 9.80 5.18
N VAL A 28 22.29 9.90 5.54
CA VAL A 28 23.23 10.86 4.94
C VAL A 28 23.89 10.19 3.74
N ALA A 29 24.00 10.92 2.63
CA ALA A 29 24.68 10.44 1.45
C ALA A 29 26.12 10.01 1.77
N ASP A 30 26.55 8.85 1.29
CA ASP A 30 27.95 8.41 1.47
C ASP A 30 28.86 9.28 0.57
N PRO A 31 29.83 10.01 1.13
CA PRO A 31 30.68 10.94 0.38
C PRO A 31 31.65 10.22 -0.57
N GLU A 32 31.84 8.91 -0.40
CA GLU A 32 32.71 8.09 -1.24
C GLU A 32 32.01 7.57 -2.52
N CYS A 33 30.70 7.83 -2.65
CA CYS A 33 29.93 7.47 -3.82
C CYS A 33 30.50 8.10 -5.10
N GLY A 34 30.81 7.26 -6.09
CA GLY A 34 31.38 7.66 -7.39
C GLY A 34 32.88 7.92 -7.39
N SER A 35 33.54 7.84 -6.22
CA SER A 35 35.00 7.93 -6.12
C SER A 35 35.61 6.57 -5.81
N THR A 36 35.24 5.96 -4.68
CA THR A 36 35.71 4.64 -4.25
C THR A 36 34.57 3.64 -4.07
N LYS A 37 33.31 4.09 -4.00
CA LYS A 37 32.12 3.26 -3.89
C LYS A 37 31.18 3.42 -5.06
N THR A 38 30.64 2.31 -5.53
CA THR A 38 29.47 2.31 -6.42
C THR A 38 28.20 2.41 -5.57
N CYS A 39 27.32 3.36 -5.89
CA CYS A 39 26.17 3.68 -5.06
C CYS A 39 24.86 3.73 -5.83
N PHE A 40 23.79 3.31 -5.15
CA PHE A 40 22.41 3.37 -5.58
C PHE A 40 21.54 3.90 -4.43
N SER A 41 21.05 5.14 -4.53
CA SER A 41 20.38 5.83 -3.41
C SER A 41 19.54 7.04 -3.83
N ASP A 42 18.44 7.35 -3.15
CA ASP A 42 17.59 8.54 -3.41
C ASP A 42 18.15 9.84 -2.82
N CYS A 43 19.44 9.89 -2.52
CA CYS A 43 20.02 11.04 -1.85
C CYS A 43 20.08 12.24 -2.81
N SER A 44 19.51 13.38 -2.40
CA SER A 44 19.57 14.64 -3.16
C SER A 44 20.99 15.18 -3.24
N SER A 45 21.36 15.86 -4.34
CA SER A 45 22.69 16.46 -4.55
C SER A 45 23.00 17.72 -3.72
N SER A 46 22.12 18.15 -2.82
CA SER A 46 22.35 19.30 -1.93
C SER A 46 22.96 18.89 -0.59
N SER A 47 23.79 19.76 -0.01
CA SER A 47 24.62 19.58 1.20
C SER A 47 23.89 19.32 2.53
N SER A 48 22.59 19.03 2.49
CA SER A 48 21.77 18.49 3.58
C SER A 48 21.01 17.25 3.09
N SER A 49 21.74 16.32 2.49
CA SER A 49 21.21 15.19 1.72
C SER A 49 20.59 14.12 2.63
N SER A 50 19.28 14.20 2.81
CA SER A 50 18.48 13.12 3.40
C SER A 50 17.98 12.17 2.31
N CYS A 51 18.19 10.88 2.48
CA CYS A 51 17.62 9.82 1.63
C CYS A 51 16.76 8.85 2.44
N ASN A 52 15.80 8.21 1.77
CA ASN A 52 15.02 7.11 2.34
C ASN A 52 15.76 5.78 2.23
N TYR A 53 16.68 5.64 1.28
CA TYR A 53 17.59 4.51 1.22
C TYR A 53 18.94 4.83 0.58
N GLN A 54 19.94 4.01 0.90
CA GLN A 54 21.23 4.02 0.24
C GLN A 54 21.86 2.65 0.25
N LEU A 55 22.28 2.18 -0.91
CA LEU A 55 23.19 1.06 -1.08
C LEU A 55 24.52 1.61 -1.59
N ALA A 56 25.62 1.33 -0.90
CA ALA A 56 26.96 1.74 -1.28
C ALA A 56 27.92 0.55 -1.14
N CYS A 57 28.61 0.19 -2.21
CA CYS A 57 29.55 -0.92 -2.23
C CYS A 57 30.94 -0.48 -2.67
N SER A 58 31.98 -0.87 -1.92
CA SER A 58 33.38 -0.81 -2.34
C SER A 58 33.89 -2.21 -2.65
N VAL A 59 34.88 -2.30 -3.54
CA VAL A 59 35.56 -3.55 -3.87
C VAL A 59 37.00 -3.48 -3.38
N SER A 60 37.41 -4.49 -2.64
CA SER A 60 38.80 -4.68 -2.20
C SER A 60 39.27 -6.06 -2.63
N SER A 61 40.21 -6.11 -3.57
CA SER A 61 40.73 -7.33 -4.18
C SER A 61 39.64 -8.20 -4.84
N ASN A 62 39.12 -9.21 -4.12
CA ASN A 62 38.06 -10.11 -4.57
C ASN A 62 36.83 -10.13 -3.64
N THR A 63 36.72 -9.14 -2.76
CA THR A 63 35.63 -9.02 -1.78
C THR A 63 34.94 -7.67 -1.96
N ALA A 64 33.61 -7.69 -2.04
CA ALA A 64 32.79 -6.49 -1.98
C ALA A 64 32.33 -6.24 -0.55
N GLN A 65 32.49 -5.00 -0.08
CA GLN A 65 31.95 -4.51 1.19
C GLN A 65 30.79 -3.56 0.87
N CYS A 66 29.58 -3.94 1.27
CA CYS A 66 28.35 -3.23 0.94
C CYS A 66 27.65 -2.75 2.20
N SER A 67 27.27 -1.48 2.19
CA SER A 67 26.46 -0.82 3.21
C SER A 67 25.07 -0.52 2.64
N LEU A 68 24.05 -1.13 3.23
CA LEU A 68 22.65 -0.93 2.90
C LEU A 68 21.95 -0.22 4.06
N ALA A 69 21.34 0.93 3.80
CA ALA A 69 20.62 1.71 4.77
C ALA A 69 19.21 2.04 4.24
N MET A 70 18.18 1.88 5.07
CA MET A 70 16.80 2.27 4.73
C MET A 70 16.06 2.85 5.93
N VAL A 71 15.15 3.79 5.69
CA VAL A 71 14.15 4.20 6.68
C VAL A 71 13.09 3.10 6.79
N VAL A 72 12.87 2.60 7.99
CA VAL A 72 12.00 1.44 8.26
C VAL A 72 10.97 1.74 9.36
N PRO A 73 9.79 1.12 9.32
CA PRO A 73 8.83 1.21 10.43
C PRO A 73 9.36 0.47 11.67
N ALA A 74 8.70 0.69 12.82
CA ALA A 74 8.98 -0.06 14.03
C ALA A 74 8.57 -1.54 13.89
N GLY A 75 9.40 -2.45 14.41
CA GLY A 75 9.14 -3.89 14.47
C GLY A 75 10.22 -4.71 13.76
N ASP A 76 9.90 -6.00 13.53
CA ASP A 76 10.77 -6.93 12.84
C ASP A 76 10.75 -6.65 11.33
N VAL A 77 11.90 -6.28 10.79
CA VAL A 77 12.04 -5.72 9.44
C VAL A 77 13.24 -6.32 8.72
N TYR A 78 13.20 -6.31 7.40
CA TYR A 78 14.35 -6.64 6.57
C TYR A 78 14.67 -5.52 5.59
N ILE A 79 15.92 -5.49 5.18
CA ILE A 79 16.41 -4.71 4.03
C ILE A 79 17.18 -5.68 3.14
N ALA A 80 16.97 -5.62 1.84
CA ALA A 80 17.56 -6.53 0.89
C ALA A 80 18.04 -5.82 -0.37
N TRP A 81 19.11 -6.34 -0.94
CA TRP A 81 19.65 -6.03 -2.24
C TRP A 81 19.56 -7.26 -3.13
N ALA A 82 18.93 -7.14 -4.30
CA ALA A 82 18.90 -8.18 -5.30
C ALA A 82 19.63 -7.75 -6.58
N LEU A 83 20.23 -8.74 -7.23
CA LEU A 83 20.80 -8.68 -8.56
C LEU A 83 19.87 -9.40 -9.52
N SER A 84 19.57 -8.77 -10.65
CA SER A 84 18.74 -9.37 -11.69
C SER A 84 19.26 -9.12 -13.09
N ASN A 85 18.92 -10.03 -13.99
CA ASN A 85 19.11 -9.89 -15.43
C ASN A 85 18.10 -8.94 -16.06
N ASP A 86 16.96 -8.72 -15.44
CA ASP A 86 15.93 -7.85 -15.96
C ASP A 86 15.40 -6.93 -14.86
N THR A 87 14.37 -6.18 -15.20
CA THR A 87 13.73 -5.17 -14.36
C THR A 87 12.43 -5.69 -13.73
N SER A 88 12.20 -7.00 -13.83
CA SER A 88 11.11 -7.70 -13.18
C SER A 88 11.65 -8.52 -12.01
N MET A 89 10.89 -8.57 -10.92
CA MET A 89 11.20 -9.54 -9.86
C MET A 89 10.92 -10.95 -10.38
N GLY A 90 11.93 -11.81 -10.33
CA GLY A 90 11.90 -13.13 -10.94
C GLY A 90 13.09 -13.96 -10.54
N ASP A 91 13.94 -14.35 -11.49
CA ASP A 91 15.11 -15.18 -11.24
C ASP A 91 16.28 -14.30 -10.72
N ASP A 92 16.18 -13.89 -9.46
CA ASP A 92 17.05 -12.89 -8.84
C ASP A 92 17.90 -13.48 -7.71
N SER A 93 19.14 -13.03 -7.60
CA SER A 93 20.05 -13.33 -6.49
C SER A 93 19.91 -12.27 -5.41
N VAL A 94 19.58 -12.65 -4.18
CA VAL A 94 19.25 -11.71 -3.10
C VAL A 94 20.19 -11.88 -1.90
N ILE A 95 20.67 -10.77 -1.35
CA ILE A 95 21.36 -10.70 -0.06
C ILE A 95 20.73 -9.57 0.74
N GLY A 96 20.51 -9.79 2.03
CA GLY A 96 19.94 -8.77 2.88
C GLY A 96 20.20 -9.02 4.35
N CYS A 97 19.59 -8.18 5.17
CA CYS A 97 19.64 -8.31 6.61
C CYS A 97 18.25 -8.24 7.20
N LYS A 98 18.02 -9.01 8.25
CA LYS A 98 16.78 -9.05 9.02
C LYS A 98 17.09 -8.58 10.43
N SER A 99 16.21 -7.76 10.99
CA SER A 99 16.18 -7.47 12.41
C SER A 99 14.98 -8.18 13.02
N ILE A 100 15.23 -9.11 13.93
CA ILE A 100 14.19 -9.86 14.65
C ILE A 100 14.46 -9.71 16.14
N ASN A 101 13.49 -9.23 16.92
CA ASN A 101 13.68 -8.90 18.34
C ASN A 101 14.93 -8.01 18.58
N SER A 102 15.13 -7.03 17.70
CA SER A 102 16.29 -6.11 17.69
C SER A 102 17.66 -6.78 17.49
N GLN A 103 17.72 -8.06 17.12
CA GLN A 103 18.95 -8.74 16.70
C GLN A 103 19.03 -8.77 15.18
N VAL A 104 20.17 -8.37 14.63
CA VAL A 104 20.38 -8.32 13.19
C VAL A 104 21.16 -9.53 12.71
N SER A 105 20.66 -10.19 11.67
CA SER A 105 21.35 -11.26 10.93
C SER A 105 21.39 -10.95 9.44
N VAL A 106 22.47 -11.37 8.78
CA VAL A 106 22.56 -11.37 7.31
C VAL A 106 21.98 -12.68 6.77
N PHE A 107 21.32 -12.60 5.62
CA PHE A 107 20.80 -13.76 4.90
C PHE A 107 21.10 -13.63 3.40
N ASN A 108 21.07 -14.75 2.72
CA ASN A 108 21.05 -14.83 1.27
C ASN A 108 19.88 -15.72 0.83
N SER A 109 19.33 -15.38 -0.33
CA SER A 109 18.22 -16.10 -0.90
C SER A 109 18.24 -15.97 -2.41
N GLU A 110 17.40 -16.76 -3.07
CA GLU A 110 17.10 -16.60 -4.48
C GLU A 110 15.59 -16.44 -4.65
N ASN A 111 15.21 -15.67 -5.66
CA ASN A 111 13.86 -15.66 -6.16
C ASN A 111 13.81 -16.61 -7.38
N GLN A 112 12.73 -17.37 -7.54
CA GLN A 112 12.54 -18.26 -8.69
C GLN A 112 11.17 -18.01 -9.34
N GLY A 113 11.16 -17.90 -10.67
CA GLY A 113 9.94 -17.98 -11.47
C GLY A 113 9.23 -16.64 -11.77
N PRO A 114 7.99 -16.70 -12.33
CA PRO A 114 7.39 -15.55 -13.00
C PRO A 114 6.73 -14.48 -12.16
N VAL A 115 6.41 -14.74 -10.90
CA VAL A 115 5.73 -13.79 -10.01
C VAL A 115 5.94 -14.25 -8.57
N SER A 116 6.35 -13.35 -7.67
CA SER A 116 6.19 -13.37 -6.21
C SER A 116 6.17 -14.73 -5.48
N LYS A 117 6.97 -15.73 -5.88
CA LYS A 117 7.12 -16.95 -5.09
C LYS A 117 8.35 -16.78 -4.21
N ASN A 118 8.06 -16.84 -2.90
CA ASN A 118 8.95 -16.84 -1.75
C ASN A 118 10.43 -16.73 -2.07
N SER A 119 11.07 -15.69 -1.55
CA SER A 119 12.51 -15.68 -1.31
C SER A 119 12.89 -17.03 -0.69
N MET A 120 13.52 -17.90 -1.48
CA MET A 120 13.96 -19.20 -1.04
C MET A 120 15.27 -18.95 -0.30
N GLU A 121 15.15 -18.58 0.96
CA GLU A 121 16.31 -18.50 1.84
C GLU A 121 16.90 -19.90 1.98
N TYR A 122 18.20 -19.98 1.76
CA TYR A 122 18.95 -21.21 1.91
C TYR A 122 20.09 -20.96 2.89
N THR A 123 20.84 -22.02 3.22
CA THR A 123 21.94 -21.92 4.19
C THR A 123 22.87 -20.77 3.80
N LEU A 124 23.08 -19.84 4.76
CA LEU A 124 23.96 -18.70 4.56
C LEU A 124 25.31 -19.17 4.04
N GLU A 125 25.69 -18.67 2.87
CA GLU A 125 26.99 -18.99 2.30
C GLU A 125 28.07 -18.43 3.22
N ALA A 126 28.97 -19.29 3.69
CA ALA A 126 29.97 -18.95 4.71
C ALA A 126 30.92 -17.79 4.32
N SER A 127 30.95 -17.45 3.02
CA SER A 127 31.70 -16.32 2.47
C SER A 127 30.99 -14.98 2.60
N ILE A 128 29.72 -14.96 3.02
CA ILE A 128 28.94 -13.75 3.30
C ILE A 128 28.99 -13.51 4.81
N THR A 129 29.49 -12.33 5.22
CA THR A 129 29.63 -12.00 6.65
C THR A 129 29.03 -10.64 6.98
N LEU A 130 28.32 -10.56 8.10
CA LEU A 130 27.84 -9.30 8.66
C LEU A 130 29.02 -8.56 9.29
N SER A 131 29.32 -7.35 8.82
CA SER A 131 30.42 -6.52 9.31
C SER A 131 29.94 -5.58 10.42
N SER A 132 28.83 -4.89 10.21
CA SER A 132 28.22 -4.02 11.21
C SER A 132 26.72 -3.88 10.96
N SER A 133 25.97 -3.50 11.99
CA SER A 133 24.54 -3.19 11.84
C SER A 133 24.07 -2.19 12.88
N SER A 134 23.04 -1.42 12.55
CA SER A 134 22.36 -0.53 13.48
C SER A 134 20.90 -0.38 13.11
N LEU A 135 20.03 -0.41 14.11
CA LEU A 135 18.62 -0.06 13.98
C LEU A 135 18.32 1.03 15.01
N ALA A 136 18.44 2.29 14.60
CA ALA A 136 18.29 3.44 15.49
C ALA A 136 17.61 4.59 14.76
N ASN A 137 16.76 5.34 15.49
CA ASN A 137 16.06 6.51 14.96
C ASN A 137 15.32 6.23 13.64
N GLY A 138 14.63 5.08 13.55
CA GLY A 138 13.88 4.69 12.35
C GLY A 138 14.73 4.34 11.13
N VAL A 139 16.06 4.24 11.25
CA VAL A 139 16.97 3.86 10.16
C VAL A 139 17.58 2.49 10.46
N PHE A 140 17.40 1.55 9.54
CA PHE A 140 18.08 0.26 9.54
C PHE A 140 19.29 0.33 8.63
N ARG A 141 20.50 0.22 9.20
CA ARG A 141 21.75 0.06 8.46
C ARG A 141 22.28 -1.35 8.65
N CYS A 142 22.67 -1.98 7.55
CA CYS A 142 23.37 -3.24 7.53
C CYS A 142 24.58 -3.17 6.62
N GLU A 143 25.73 -3.54 7.15
CA GLU A 143 26.98 -3.63 6.42
C GLU A 143 27.44 -5.08 6.38
N PHE A 144 27.68 -5.60 5.20
CA PHE A 144 28.10 -6.98 4.99
C PHE A 144 29.20 -7.06 3.92
N THR A 145 29.94 -8.15 3.96
CA THR A 145 30.91 -8.50 2.92
C THR A 145 30.49 -9.76 2.20
N ARG A 146 30.83 -9.84 0.91
CA ARG A 146 30.64 -11.02 0.05
C ARG A 146 31.76 -11.11 -0.99
N PRO A 147 32.08 -12.30 -1.52
CA PRO A 147 33.04 -12.41 -2.61
C PRO A 147 32.47 -11.81 -3.91
N MET A 148 33.36 -11.35 -4.80
CA MET A 148 33.01 -10.87 -6.14
C MET A 148 32.50 -11.98 -7.06
N THR A 149 32.96 -13.21 -6.83
CA THR A 149 32.59 -14.39 -7.60
C THR A 149 32.26 -15.55 -6.68
N PHE A 150 31.26 -16.34 -7.05
CA PHE A 150 30.88 -17.54 -6.33
C PHE A 150 31.27 -18.81 -7.11
N GLY A 151 31.48 -19.91 -6.40
CA GLY A 151 31.86 -21.19 -7.00
C GLY A 151 30.71 -21.85 -7.78
N GLN A 152 31.05 -22.83 -8.62
CA GLN A 152 30.08 -23.65 -9.34
C GLN A 152 29.04 -24.25 -8.37
N GLY A 153 27.77 -24.00 -8.62
CA GLY A 153 26.64 -24.46 -7.80
C GLY A 153 26.11 -23.45 -6.78
N SER A 154 26.74 -22.28 -6.64
CA SER A 154 26.12 -21.17 -5.89
C SER A 154 24.93 -20.61 -6.67
N ARG A 155 23.94 -20.15 -5.90
CA ARG A 155 22.74 -19.47 -6.40
C ARG A 155 22.92 -17.94 -6.39
N GLN A 156 24.06 -17.45 -5.90
CA GLN A 156 24.40 -16.04 -5.93
C GLN A 156 25.01 -15.65 -7.28
N MET A 157 24.62 -14.48 -7.79
CA MET A 157 25.17 -13.91 -9.02
C MET A 157 26.50 -13.20 -8.76
N ASP A 158 27.45 -13.36 -9.68
CA ASP A 158 28.78 -12.75 -9.61
C ASP A 158 28.73 -11.23 -9.83
N LEU A 159 29.46 -10.47 -9.03
CA LEU A 159 29.54 -9.00 -9.11
C LEU A 159 30.46 -8.47 -10.23
N THR A 160 31.10 -9.38 -10.97
CA THR A 160 31.94 -9.07 -12.15
C THR A 160 31.14 -8.92 -13.44
N GLN A 161 29.81 -9.04 -13.36
CA GLN A 161 28.88 -8.87 -14.47
C GLN A 161 27.96 -7.67 -14.20
N SER A 162 27.35 -7.14 -15.25
CA SER A 162 26.41 -6.02 -15.13
C SER A 162 24.99 -6.52 -14.80
N TRP A 163 24.41 -6.05 -13.68
CA TRP A 163 23.07 -6.43 -13.22
C TRP A 163 22.18 -5.24 -12.90
N TYR A 164 20.86 -5.38 -13.07
CA TYR A 164 19.91 -4.47 -12.43
C TYR A 164 19.93 -4.68 -10.92
N TRP A 165 19.87 -3.59 -10.17
CA TRP A 165 19.83 -3.61 -8.71
C TRP A 165 18.42 -3.35 -8.23
N PHE A 166 17.96 -4.21 -7.35
CA PHE A 166 16.71 -4.04 -6.62
C PHE A 166 17.07 -3.81 -5.17
N VAL A 167 16.49 -2.77 -4.57
CA VAL A 167 16.57 -2.55 -3.13
C VAL A 167 15.16 -2.59 -2.58
N ALA A 168 14.94 -3.37 -1.53
CA ALA A 168 13.64 -3.45 -0.91
C ALA A 168 13.70 -3.60 0.60
N THR A 169 12.64 -3.15 1.25
CA THR A 169 12.41 -3.36 2.68
C THR A 169 11.02 -3.93 2.90
N GLY A 170 10.82 -4.58 4.03
CA GLY A 170 9.50 -5.02 4.47
C GLY A 170 9.57 -5.68 5.83
N SER A 171 8.49 -6.36 6.21
CA SER A 171 8.38 -7.03 7.49
C SER A 171 8.88 -8.48 7.45
N VAL A 172 9.34 -8.96 8.60
CA VAL A 172 9.70 -10.36 8.84
C VAL A 172 8.68 -10.97 9.79
N ASN A 173 8.27 -12.21 9.55
CA ASN A 173 7.34 -12.91 10.46
C ASN A 173 8.06 -13.61 11.62
N SER A 174 7.28 -14.13 12.56
CA SER A 174 7.76 -14.89 13.73
C SER A 174 8.56 -16.16 13.40
N GLN A 175 8.52 -16.63 12.15
CA GLN A 175 9.29 -17.77 11.64
C GLN A 175 10.52 -17.32 10.82
N SER A 176 10.93 -16.06 10.96
CA SER A 176 12.03 -15.44 10.22
C SER A 176 11.81 -15.35 8.70
N ALA A 177 10.60 -15.60 8.21
CA ALA A 177 10.31 -15.52 6.78
C ALA A 177 10.05 -14.07 6.35
N ILE A 178 10.62 -13.71 5.21
CA ILE A 178 10.38 -12.45 4.50
C ILE A 178 8.97 -12.49 3.92
N ILE A 179 8.17 -11.46 4.17
CA ILE A 179 6.77 -11.44 3.75
C ILE A 179 6.58 -10.60 2.49
N HIS A 180 6.07 -9.37 2.62
CA HIS A 180 5.85 -8.46 1.50
C HIS A 180 6.81 -7.28 1.57
N HIS A 181 7.19 -6.80 0.39
CA HIS A 181 7.92 -5.55 0.24
C HIS A 181 7.02 -4.37 0.60
N GLN A 182 7.47 -3.51 1.51
CA GLN A 182 6.88 -2.22 1.82
C GLN A 182 7.41 -1.15 0.85
N ASN A 183 8.74 -1.02 0.73
CA ASN A 183 9.38 -0.14 -0.26
C ASN A 183 10.20 -0.97 -1.25
N ARG A 184 10.22 -0.53 -2.50
CA ARG A 184 10.89 -1.20 -3.62
C ARG A 184 11.52 -0.15 -4.52
N TYR A 185 12.78 -0.35 -4.86
CA TYR A 185 13.56 0.54 -5.70
C TYR A 185 14.31 -0.29 -6.74
N LEU A 186 14.34 0.19 -7.98
CA LEU A 186 14.96 -0.47 -9.12
C LEU A 186 15.92 0.50 -9.82
N SER A 187 17.10 0.02 -10.20
CA SER A 187 18.04 0.79 -11.01
C SER A 187 17.56 0.91 -12.47
N ASN A 188 17.83 2.04 -13.12
CA ASN A 188 17.52 2.22 -14.55
C ASN A 188 18.55 1.61 -15.50
N GLN A 189 19.70 1.23 -14.95
CA GLN A 189 20.82 0.67 -15.68
C GLN A 189 21.39 -0.51 -14.89
N ARG A 190 22.24 -1.27 -15.57
CA ARG A 190 22.96 -2.37 -14.95
C ARG A 190 24.28 -1.86 -14.36
N PHE A 191 24.62 -2.30 -13.15
CA PHE A 191 25.89 -2.01 -12.52
C PHE A 191 26.81 -3.21 -12.61
N ASP A 192 28.05 -2.96 -13.03
CA ASP A 192 29.17 -3.87 -12.89
C ASP A 192 30.06 -3.36 -11.75
N LEU A 193 30.19 -4.15 -10.68
CA LEU A 193 30.94 -3.74 -9.50
C LEU A 193 32.45 -3.85 -9.70
N SER A 194 32.90 -4.53 -10.77
CA SER A 194 34.31 -4.58 -11.17
C SER A 194 34.75 -3.40 -12.04
N ALA A 195 33.79 -2.61 -12.53
CA ALA A 195 34.04 -1.40 -13.30
C ALA A 195 34.35 -0.18 -12.39
N ALA A 196 34.63 0.97 -13.00
CA ALA A 196 34.88 2.21 -12.26
C ALA A 196 33.67 2.58 -11.38
N PRO A 197 33.89 3.12 -10.16
CA PRO A 197 32.82 3.49 -9.24
C PRO A 197 31.79 4.44 -9.90
N ALA A 198 30.52 4.06 -9.82
CA ALA A 198 29.42 4.83 -10.42
C ALA A 198 28.41 5.26 -9.35
N THR A 199 27.77 6.42 -9.55
CA THR A 199 26.63 6.86 -8.73
C THR A 199 25.35 6.85 -9.51
N GLN A 200 24.26 6.49 -8.84
CA GLN A 200 22.94 6.67 -9.38
C GLN A 200 21.91 7.02 -8.30
N SER A 201 21.03 7.95 -8.65
CA SER A 201 19.73 8.10 -7.97
C SER A 201 18.70 7.12 -8.52
N PRO A 202 17.81 6.53 -7.69
CA PRO A 202 16.62 5.85 -8.15
C PRO A 202 15.87 6.73 -9.11
N VAL A 203 15.26 6.04 -10.04
CA VAL A 203 14.07 6.56 -10.67
C VAL A 203 13.02 6.61 -9.56
N THR A 204 12.71 7.80 -9.04
CA THR A 204 11.30 8.08 -8.72
C THR A 204 10.54 7.61 -9.96
N PRO A 205 9.56 6.67 -9.88
CA PRO A 205 8.87 6.14 -11.06
C PRO A 205 8.69 7.30 -12.01
N PRO A 206 9.27 7.20 -13.23
CA PRO A 206 9.64 8.37 -14.01
C PRO A 206 8.51 9.36 -13.89
N SER A 207 8.78 10.62 -13.48
CA SER A 207 7.77 11.66 -13.71
C SER A 207 7.45 11.52 -15.19
N LEU A 208 6.27 10.98 -15.48
CA LEU A 208 5.99 10.31 -16.73
C LEU A 208 6.07 11.37 -17.82
N GLY A 209 7.23 11.46 -18.45
CA GLY A 209 7.61 12.54 -19.37
C GLY A 209 6.97 12.42 -20.74
N GLY A 210 5.80 11.79 -20.81
CA GLY A 210 4.88 11.80 -21.92
C GLY A 210 3.50 11.98 -21.34
N SER A 211 2.95 13.19 -21.45
CA SER A 211 1.52 13.40 -21.19
C SER A 211 0.76 12.62 -22.26
N LEU A 212 -0.06 11.66 -21.85
CA LEU A 212 -0.92 10.96 -22.81
C LEU A 212 -2.06 11.91 -23.19
N PRO A 213 -2.24 12.23 -24.48
CA PRO A 213 -3.36 13.05 -24.88
C PRO A 213 -4.66 12.26 -24.75
N LYS A 214 -5.71 12.93 -24.27
CA LYS A 214 -7.07 12.39 -24.35
C LYS A 214 -7.50 12.30 -25.82
N SER A 215 -8.21 11.22 -26.18
CA SER A 215 -8.72 11.08 -27.55
C SER A 215 -9.78 12.17 -27.82
N PRO A 216 -9.69 12.92 -28.93
CA PRO A 216 -10.66 13.97 -29.24
C PRO A 216 -12.05 13.42 -29.59
N ASP A 217 -12.15 12.12 -29.88
CA ASP A 217 -13.37 11.43 -30.29
C ASP A 217 -14.24 10.96 -29.10
N CYS A 218 -13.72 11.08 -27.87
CA CYS A 218 -14.41 10.70 -26.64
C CYS A 218 -15.74 11.45 -26.49
N GLY A 219 -16.80 10.77 -26.09
CA GLY A 219 -18.12 11.39 -25.94
C GLY A 219 -18.89 11.53 -27.26
N SER A 220 -18.22 11.34 -28.40
CA SER A 220 -18.77 11.57 -29.74
C SER A 220 -18.88 10.27 -30.53
N SER A 221 -17.77 9.79 -31.09
CA SER A 221 -17.72 8.56 -31.90
C SER A 221 -17.09 7.38 -31.14
N LYS A 222 -16.48 7.65 -29.99
CA LYS A 222 -15.87 6.65 -29.11
C LYS A 222 -16.33 6.81 -27.67
N GLY A 223 -16.46 5.69 -26.98
CA GLY A 223 -16.53 5.69 -25.53
C GLY A 223 -15.11 5.75 -24.94
N CYS A 224 -14.96 6.36 -23.77
CA CYS A 224 -13.66 6.57 -23.14
C CYS A 224 -13.70 6.39 -21.62
N PHE A 225 -12.55 5.94 -21.10
CA PHE A 225 -12.26 5.81 -19.68
C PHE A 225 -10.80 6.24 -19.45
N SER A 226 -10.58 7.29 -18.67
CA SER A 226 -9.24 7.88 -18.52
C SER A 226 -9.06 8.58 -17.18
N GLN A 227 -7.80 8.76 -16.74
CA GLN A 227 -7.47 9.67 -15.65
C GLN A 227 -6.58 10.77 -16.19
N CYS A 228 -7.12 11.99 -16.24
CA CYS A 228 -6.43 13.15 -16.79
C CYS A 228 -6.46 14.32 -15.81
N ASP A 229 -5.36 15.07 -15.77
CA ASP A 229 -5.27 16.34 -15.06
C ASP A 229 -5.98 17.46 -15.85
N SER A 230 -6.10 18.64 -15.24
CA SER A 230 -6.77 19.82 -15.83
C SER A 230 -6.20 20.22 -17.20
N ASP A 231 -4.94 19.90 -17.47
CA ASP A 231 -4.24 20.21 -18.72
C ASP A 231 -4.39 19.10 -19.79
N SER A 232 -5.34 18.17 -19.60
CA SER A 232 -5.56 16.99 -20.48
C SER A 232 -4.37 16.04 -20.61
N SER A 233 -3.43 16.12 -19.66
CA SER A 233 -2.36 15.14 -19.48
C SER A 233 -2.89 13.94 -18.73
N CYS A 234 -2.90 12.78 -19.37
CA CYS A 234 -3.48 11.57 -18.78
C CYS A 234 -2.41 10.58 -18.29
N THR A 235 -2.70 9.91 -17.17
CA THR A 235 -1.91 8.77 -16.65
C THR A 235 -2.10 7.53 -17.51
N PHE A 236 -3.32 7.34 -18.00
CA PHE A 236 -3.74 6.32 -18.95
C PHE A 236 -4.98 6.80 -19.72
N THR A 237 -5.20 6.22 -20.89
CA THR A 237 -6.41 6.40 -21.67
C THR A 237 -6.88 5.05 -22.22
N VAL A 238 -8.17 4.79 -22.08
CA VAL A 238 -8.88 3.70 -22.75
C VAL A 238 -9.95 4.34 -23.61
N SER A 239 -10.01 3.95 -24.88
CA SER A 239 -11.12 4.34 -25.76
C SER A 239 -11.63 3.13 -26.51
N TRP A 240 -12.91 3.12 -26.87
CA TRP A 240 -13.51 2.04 -27.65
C TRP A 240 -14.47 2.54 -28.71
N SER A 241 -14.63 1.73 -29.76
CA SER A 241 -15.69 1.88 -30.75
C SER A 241 -16.40 0.54 -30.97
N TYR A 242 -17.69 0.63 -31.26
CA TYR A 242 -18.54 -0.53 -31.57
C TYR A 242 -18.87 -0.57 -33.06
N ASP A 243 -18.62 -1.73 -33.67
CA ASP A 243 -19.07 -2.05 -35.02
C ASP A 243 -20.32 -2.93 -34.94
N SER A 244 -21.47 -2.36 -35.29
CA SER A 244 -22.77 -3.06 -35.28
C SER A 244 -22.91 -4.10 -36.39
N THR A 245 -22.13 -4.01 -37.46
CA THR A 245 -22.17 -4.95 -38.59
C THR A 245 -21.41 -6.22 -38.24
N MET A 246 -20.23 -6.09 -37.64
CA MET A 246 -19.43 -7.23 -37.17
C MET A 246 -19.80 -7.69 -35.76
N ASN A 247 -20.59 -6.91 -35.03
CA ASN A 247 -20.87 -7.07 -33.61
C ASN A 247 -19.58 -7.23 -32.77
N THR A 248 -18.59 -6.37 -33.05
CA THR A 248 -17.29 -6.36 -32.38
C THR A 248 -17.01 -5.00 -31.76
N ALA A 249 -16.30 -4.99 -30.63
CA ALA A 249 -15.75 -3.77 -30.04
C ALA A 249 -14.24 -3.73 -30.24
N THR A 250 -13.72 -2.53 -30.51
CA THR A 250 -12.27 -2.28 -30.63
C THR A 250 -11.85 -1.32 -29.53
N TYR A 251 -11.02 -1.79 -28.59
CA TYR A 251 -10.46 -1.02 -27.49
C TYR A 251 -9.04 -0.59 -27.81
N THR A 252 -8.72 0.68 -27.64
CA THR A 252 -7.35 1.18 -27.62
C THR A 252 -6.99 1.55 -26.19
N ILE A 253 -5.99 0.86 -25.65
CA ILE A 253 -5.43 1.06 -24.31
C ILE A 253 -4.06 1.73 -24.49
N SER A 254 -3.90 2.91 -23.91
CA SER A 254 -2.64 3.63 -23.87
C SER A 254 -2.28 3.96 -22.44
N SER A 255 -1.10 3.56 -22.01
CA SER A 255 -0.58 3.95 -20.70
C SER A 255 0.92 4.06 -20.74
N ASN A 256 1.44 4.91 -19.88
CA ASN A 256 2.87 4.95 -19.73
C ASN A 256 3.37 3.72 -18.96
N VAL A 257 4.47 3.14 -19.41
CA VAL A 257 5.07 1.93 -18.86
C VAL A 257 6.55 2.18 -18.58
N GLY A 258 7.15 1.36 -17.69
CA GLY A 258 8.59 1.45 -17.43
C GLY A 258 9.43 1.01 -18.63
N ALA A 259 10.76 1.12 -18.54
CA ALA A 259 11.72 0.68 -19.56
C ALA A 259 11.79 -0.86 -19.76
N SER A 260 10.77 -1.56 -19.29
CA SER A 260 10.73 -3.00 -19.00
C SER A 260 9.54 -3.62 -19.71
N ALA A 261 9.57 -4.93 -19.93
CA ALA A 261 8.38 -5.62 -20.37
C ALA A 261 7.24 -5.37 -19.35
N SER A 262 6.16 -4.76 -19.83
CA SER A 262 5.09 -4.21 -18.99
C SER A 262 3.75 -4.45 -19.64
N TRP A 263 2.74 -4.72 -18.83
CA TRP A 263 1.38 -4.95 -19.30
C TRP A 263 0.45 -3.80 -18.95
N SER A 264 -0.58 -3.62 -19.76
CA SER A 264 -1.73 -2.77 -19.49
C SER A 264 -2.98 -3.54 -19.84
N ALA A 265 -3.98 -3.53 -18.96
CA ALA A 265 -5.20 -4.30 -19.14
C ALA A 265 -6.42 -3.53 -18.64
N ILE A 266 -7.58 -3.93 -19.17
CA ILE A 266 -8.88 -3.53 -18.69
C ILE A 266 -9.63 -4.74 -18.14
N GLY A 267 -10.31 -4.53 -17.01
CA GLY A 267 -11.19 -5.51 -16.37
C GLY A 267 -12.65 -5.11 -16.47
N PHE A 268 -13.55 -6.06 -16.63
CA PHE A 268 -15.00 -5.88 -16.67
C PHE A 268 -15.62 -6.50 -15.42
N SER A 269 -16.02 -5.65 -14.48
CA SER A 269 -16.47 -6.04 -13.15
C SER A 269 -17.96 -5.77 -12.93
N ALA A 270 -18.63 -6.69 -12.23
CA ALA A 270 -20.06 -6.60 -11.91
C ALA A 270 -20.34 -5.76 -10.66
N ASP A 271 -19.43 -5.81 -9.69
CA ASP A 271 -19.58 -5.23 -8.35
C ASP A 271 -18.61 -4.06 -8.10
N GLY A 272 -17.62 -3.88 -8.99
CA GLY A 272 -16.61 -2.84 -8.83
C GLY A 272 -15.53 -3.22 -7.81
N ASP A 273 -15.42 -4.50 -7.48
CA ASP A 273 -14.33 -5.12 -6.73
C ASP A 273 -13.55 -6.11 -7.61
N MET A 274 -12.22 -6.19 -7.42
CA MET A 274 -11.40 -7.16 -8.15
C MET A 274 -11.61 -8.56 -7.56
N GLY A 275 -12.16 -9.47 -8.34
CA GLY A 275 -12.52 -10.81 -7.86
C GLY A 275 -12.96 -11.78 -8.94
N ASP A 276 -14.10 -11.53 -9.58
CA ASP A 276 -14.69 -12.36 -10.64
C ASP A 276 -14.90 -11.51 -11.90
N ASP A 277 -13.79 -11.12 -12.52
CA ASP A 277 -13.75 -10.16 -13.62
C ASP A 277 -13.15 -10.79 -14.87
N ASP A 278 -13.72 -10.44 -16.02
CA ASP A 278 -13.12 -10.72 -17.32
C ASP A 278 -12.09 -9.64 -17.65
N VAL A 279 -10.92 -10.03 -18.15
CA VAL A 279 -9.80 -9.13 -18.38
C VAL A 279 -9.30 -9.30 -19.80
N ILE A 280 -9.06 -8.18 -20.48
CA ILE A 280 -8.25 -8.15 -21.71
C ILE A 280 -7.12 -7.16 -21.55
N GLY A 281 -5.98 -7.49 -22.13
CA GLY A 281 -4.83 -6.60 -22.06
C GLY A 281 -3.76 -6.95 -23.06
N CYS A 282 -2.65 -6.24 -22.93
CA CYS A 282 -1.49 -6.45 -23.76
C CYS A 282 -0.21 -6.35 -22.92
N LEU A 283 0.78 -7.16 -23.28
CA LEU A 283 2.15 -7.11 -22.79
C LEU A 283 3.01 -6.44 -23.86
N GLY A 284 3.59 -5.28 -23.53
CA GLY A 284 4.65 -4.67 -24.30
C GLY A 284 6.00 -5.24 -23.88
N LEU A 285 6.82 -5.63 -24.85
CA LEU A 285 8.17 -6.16 -24.64
C LEU A 285 9.23 -5.09 -24.85
N THR A 286 10.45 -5.36 -24.39
CA THR A 286 11.60 -4.45 -24.51
C THR A 286 12.08 -4.28 -25.96
N ASP A 287 11.73 -5.21 -26.85
CA ASP A 287 12.00 -5.11 -28.29
C ASP A 287 10.97 -4.23 -29.04
N GLY A 288 10.02 -3.63 -28.31
CA GLY A 288 8.95 -2.80 -28.86
C GLY A 288 7.73 -3.58 -29.33
N SER A 289 7.80 -4.91 -29.38
CA SER A 289 6.68 -5.75 -29.81
C SER A 289 5.64 -5.91 -28.71
N VAL A 290 4.39 -6.15 -29.11
CA VAL A 290 3.26 -6.27 -28.20
C VAL A 290 2.58 -7.63 -28.39
N ARG A 291 2.07 -8.22 -27.30
CA ARG A 291 1.26 -9.45 -27.30
C ARG A 291 -0.05 -9.21 -26.55
N ALA A 292 -1.18 -9.56 -27.17
CA ALA A 292 -2.48 -9.50 -26.51
C ALA A 292 -2.72 -10.73 -25.63
N PHE A 293 -3.55 -10.59 -24.59
CA PHE A 293 -4.01 -11.68 -23.76
C PHE A 293 -5.43 -11.44 -23.24
N SER A 294 -6.14 -12.55 -22.98
CA SER A 294 -7.35 -12.58 -22.16
C SER A 294 -7.04 -13.28 -20.84
N ALA A 295 -7.66 -12.85 -19.76
CA ALA A 295 -7.52 -13.44 -18.44
C ALA A 295 -8.83 -13.35 -17.64
N GLU A 296 -8.91 -14.10 -16.55
CA GLU A 296 -9.98 -13.97 -15.54
C GLU A 296 -9.34 -13.73 -14.17
N THR A 297 -9.97 -12.91 -13.33
CA THR A 297 -9.61 -12.80 -11.92
C THR A 297 -10.38 -13.85 -11.11
N THR A 298 -9.73 -14.37 -10.07
CA THR A 298 -10.36 -15.21 -9.03
C THR A 298 -9.89 -14.70 -7.67
N GLY A 299 -10.71 -13.87 -7.04
CA GLY A 299 -10.31 -13.08 -5.86
C GLY A 299 -9.23 -12.04 -6.18
N ARG A 300 -8.53 -11.57 -5.14
CA ARG A 300 -7.48 -10.54 -5.23
C ARG A 300 -6.10 -11.12 -5.56
N SER A 301 -6.05 -12.03 -6.53
CA SER A 301 -4.83 -12.76 -6.93
C SER A 301 -4.40 -12.44 -8.38
N THR A 302 -3.24 -12.94 -8.81
CA THR A 302 -2.81 -12.78 -10.20
C THR A 302 -3.82 -13.39 -11.18
N PRO A 303 -4.27 -12.63 -12.21
CA PRO A 303 -5.24 -13.13 -13.18
C PRO A 303 -4.76 -14.40 -13.90
N GLN A 304 -5.69 -15.32 -14.17
CA GLN A 304 -5.43 -16.55 -14.91
C GLN A 304 -5.56 -16.30 -16.41
N ILE A 305 -4.43 -16.20 -17.10
CA ILE A 305 -4.40 -16.02 -18.56
C ILE A 305 -4.88 -17.29 -19.26
N TYR A 306 -5.72 -17.13 -20.28
CA TYR A 306 -6.22 -18.22 -21.12
C TYR A 306 -6.14 -17.89 -22.61
N THR A 307 -6.19 -18.93 -23.45
CA THR A 307 -6.18 -18.77 -24.91
C THR A 307 -7.56 -18.35 -25.40
N ASP A 308 -7.64 -17.12 -25.92
CA ASP A 308 -8.83 -16.57 -26.56
C ASP A 308 -8.57 -16.37 -28.05
N ASN A 309 -9.10 -17.27 -28.88
CA ASN A 309 -8.96 -17.19 -30.34
C ASN A 309 -9.81 -16.06 -30.96
N SER A 310 -10.69 -15.43 -30.19
CA SER A 310 -11.57 -14.35 -30.65
C SER A 310 -11.00 -12.96 -30.36
N LEU A 311 -9.99 -12.85 -29.49
CA LEU A 311 -9.27 -11.61 -29.22
C LEU A 311 -8.20 -11.38 -30.30
N VAL A 312 -8.28 -10.25 -30.98
CA VAL A 312 -7.37 -9.87 -32.05
C VAL A 312 -6.57 -8.64 -31.65
N LEU A 313 -5.24 -8.74 -31.65
CA LEU A 313 -4.37 -7.57 -31.59
C LEU A 313 -4.38 -6.87 -32.95
N VAL A 314 -5.06 -5.73 -33.05
CA VAL A 314 -5.14 -4.92 -34.27
C VAL A 314 -3.85 -4.14 -34.50
N SER A 315 -3.32 -3.55 -33.44
CA SER A 315 -2.04 -2.85 -33.44
C SER A 315 -1.46 -2.81 -32.03
N GLY A 316 -0.14 -2.67 -31.92
CA GLY A 316 0.50 -2.47 -30.63
C GLY A 316 1.92 -1.95 -30.80
N SER A 317 2.33 -1.03 -29.93
CA SER A 317 3.67 -0.48 -29.88
C SER A 317 4.07 -0.10 -28.45
N VAL A 318 5.37 -0.15 -28.20
CA VAL A 318 6.01 0.51 -27.05
C VAL A 318 6.94 1.58 -27.60
N GLN A 319 6.58 2.85 -27.44
CA GLN A 319 7.36 3.99 -27.92
C GLN A 319 7.39 5.09 -26.87
N ASP A 320 8.55 5.70 -26.63
CA ASP A 320 8.72 6.80 -25.66
C ASP A 320 8.14 6.47 -24.27
N SER A 321 8.36 5.24 -23.79
CA SER A 321 7.81 4.72 -22.53
C SER A 321 6.26 4.69 -22.48
N THR A 322 5.60 4.68 -23.63
CA THR A 322 4.15 4.52 -23.76
C THR A 322 3.84 3.18 -24.41
N LEU A 323 3.07 2.32 -23.72
CA LEU A 323 2.45 1.14 -24.31
C LEU A 323 1.09 1.55 -24.87
N THR A 324 0.93 1.42 -26.18
CA THR A 324 -0.37 1.53 -26.84
C THR A 324 -0.71 0.21 -27.50
N CYS A 325 -1.91 -0.31 -27.24
CA CYS A 325 -2.40 -1.50 -27.92
C CYS A 325 -3.88 -1.38 -28.26
N THR A 326 -4.21 -1.83 -29.46
CA THR A 326 -5.58 -1.86 -29.97
C THR A 326 -6.03 -3.30 -30.08
N LEU A 327 -7.04 -3.66 -29.30
CA LEU A 327 -7.58 -4.99 -29.15
C LEU A 327 -9.01 -5.02 -29.71
N ARG A 328 -9.33 -5.99 -30.54
CA ARG A 328 -10.68 -6.19 -31.06
C ARG A 328 -11.21 -7.55 -30.64
N ARG A 329 -12.44 -7.57 -30.15
CA ARG A 329 -13.14 -8.81 -29.75
C ARG A 329 -14.63 -8.73 -30.09
N PRO A 330 -15.33 -9.87 -30.26
CA PRO A 330 -16.80 -9.90 -30.34
C PRO A 330 -17.44 -9.18 -29.15
N VAL A 331 -18.70 -8.76 -29.22
CA VAL A 331 -19.41 -8.19 -28.05
C VAL A 331 -19.97 -9.29 -27.14
N ALA A 332 -20.58 -10.31 -27.73
CA ALA A 332 -21.23 -11.40 -27.01
C ALA A 332 -20.29 -12.13 -26.05
N SER A 333 -20.87 -12.74 -25.01
CA SER A 333 -20.18 -13.67 -24.12
C SER A 333 -19.59 -14.86 -24.90
N TYR A 334 -18.45 -15.36 -24.45
CA TYR A 334 -17.78 -16.50 -25.06
C TYR A 334 -17.20 -17.39 -23.96
N SER A 335 -17.54 -18.69 -23.98
CA SER A 335 -17.04 -19.63 -22.99
C SER A 335 -15.97 -20.55 -23.58
N VAL A 336 -14.83 -20.65 -22.90
CA VAL A 336 -13.73 -21.57 -23.23
C VAL A 336 -13.48 -22.47 -22.02
N GLY A 337 -13.90 -23.73 -22.11
CA GLY A 337 -13.83 -24.64 -20.96
C GLY A 337 -14.72 -24.16 -19.82
N SER A 338 -14.16 -23.97 -18.63
CA SER A 338 -14.86 -23.43 -17.45
C SER A 338 -14.89 -21.89 -17.39
N ARG A 339 -14.21 -21.21 -18.32
CA ARG A 339 -14.06 -19.75 -18.30
C ARG A 339 -15.11 -19.10 -19.18
N THR A 340 -15.70 -18.00 -18.71
CA THR A 340 -16.72 -17.27 -19.47
C THR A 340 -16.37 -15.80 -19.56
N ARG A 341 -16.03 -15.40 -20.78
CA ARG A 341 -15.85 -14.01 -21.19
C ARG A 341 -17.18 -13.26 -21.03
N ARG A 342 -17.15 -12.05 -20.45
CA ARG A 342 -18.38 -11.25 -20.23
C ARG A 342 -18.92 -10.68 -21.56
N ASP A 343 -20.23 -10.48 -21.61
CA ASP A 343 -20.88 -9.73 -22.70
C ASP A 343 -20.66 -8.24 -22.46
N ILE A 344 -19.75 -7.64 -23.22
CA ILE A 344 -19.37 -6.23 -23.07
C ILE A 344 -20.42 -5.27 -23.65
N GLY A 345 -21.51 -5.79 -24.19
CA GLY A 345 -22.68 -5.00 -24.57
C GLY A 345 -23.53 -4.61 -23.38
N GLU A 346 -23.43 -5.36 -22.28
CA GLU A 346 -23.97 -4.98 -20.98
C GLU A 346 -23.07 -3.93 -20.29
N PRO A 347 -23.61 -3.13 -19.37
CA PRO A 347 -22.81 -2.16 -18.62
C PRO A 347 -21.97 -2.84 -17.52
N TRP A 348 -20.67 -2.53 -17.47
CA TRP A 348 -19.72 -3.05 -16.46
C TRP A 348 -18.90 -1.94 -15.83
N THR A 349 -18.55 -2.07 -14.55
CA THR A 349 -17.50 -1.22 -13.98
C THR A 349 -16.19 -1.57 -14.65
N LEU A 350 -15.55 -0.60 -15.30
CA LEU A 350 -14.27 -0.82 -15.96
C LEU A 350 -13.14 -0.60 -14.97
N PHE A 351 -12.22 -1.55 -14.93
CA PHE A 351 -10.93 -1.38 -14.30
C PHE A 351 -9.88 -1.08 -15.34
N PHE A 352 -8.91 -0.25 -14.99
CA PHE A 352 -7.66 -0.14 -15.71
C PHE A 352 -6.53 -0.48 -14.74
N ALA A 353 -5.64 -1.37 -15.17
CA ALA A 353 -4.45 -1.71 -14.41
C ALA A 353 -3.22 -1.85 -15.30
N ARG A 354 -2.04 -1.56 -14.72
CA ARG A 354 -0.75 -1.80 -15.35
C ARG A 354 0.28 -2.35 -14.37
N GLY A 355 1.22 -3.12 -14.88
CA GLY A 355 2.30 -3.71 -14.09
C GLY A 355 3.42 -4.27 -14.96
N SER A 356 4.43 -4.87 -14.33
CA SER A 356 5.50 -5.57 -15.04
C SER A 356 5.02 -6.93 -15.53
N GLY A 357 5.58 -7.42 -16.63
CA GLY A 357 5.30 -8.76 -17.13
C GLY A 357 6.47 -9.33 -17.91
N ARG A 358 6.35 -10.59 -18.33
CA ARG A 358 7.39 -11.27 -19.11
C ARG A 358 6.78 -12.24 -20.11
N LEU A 359 7.56 -12.54 -21.15
CA LEU A 359 7.25 -13.58 -22.12
C LEU A 359 8.34 -14.64 -22.05
N SER A 360 7.98 -15.87 -21.72
CA SER A 360 8.90 -17.02 -21.67
C SER A 360 8.27 -18.21 -22.39
N ASN A 361 8.99 -18.84 -23.31
CA ASN A 361 8.48 -19.95 -24.14
C ASN A 361 7.12 -19.66 -24.79
N ASN A 362 6.92 -18.42 -25.25
CA ASN A 362 5.66 -17.93 -25.83
C ASN A 362 4.46 -17.93 -24.86
N VAL A 363 4.71 -18.04 -23.55
CA VAL A 363 3.72 -17.92 -22.47
C VAL A 363 3.88 -16.56 -21.80
N ILE A 364 2.78 -15.81 -21.76
CA ILE A 364 2.70 -14.50 -21.10
C ILE A 364 2.56 -14.74 -19.60
N SER A 365 3.34 -14.02 -18.81
CA SER A 365 3.17 -13.91 -17.37
C SER A 365 3.09 -12.45 -16.97
N ILE A 366 2.09 -12.10 -16.16
CA ILE A 366 1.88 -10.74 -15.67
C ILE A 366 2.03 -10.70 -14.15
N SER A 367 2.71 -9.67 -13.65
CA SER A 367 2.89 -9.44 -12.23
C SER A 367 1.75 -8.58 -11.67
N TYR A 368 1.62 -8.53 -10.34
CA TYR A 368 0.69 -7.63 -9.67
C TYR A 368 0.89 -6.17 -10.09
N HIS A 369 -0.22 -5.46 -10.29
CA HIS A 369 -0.21 -4.01 -10.48
C HIS A 369 0.18 -3.31 -9.16
N THR A 370 0.70 -2.09 -9.25
CA THR A 370 1.02 -1.27 -8.06
C THR A 370 -0.18 -0.43 -7.62
N LEU A 371 -0.13 0.13 -6.40
CA LEU A 371 -1.19 1.01 -5.88
C LEU A 371 -1.47 2.22 -6.78
N ASN A 372 -0.45 2.72 -7.49
CA ASN A 372 -0.54 3.89 -8.38
C ASN A 372 -0.85 3.53 -9.84
N GLY A 373 -1.15 2.25 -10.10
CA GLY A 373 -1.39 1.72 -11.44
C GLY A 373 -2.71 0.98 -11.54
N ARG A 374 -3.68 1.28 -10.66
CA ARG A 374 -5.02 0.67 -10.64
C ARG A 374 -6.08 1.75 -10.50
N PHE A 375 -7.11 1.71 -11.34
CA PHE A 375 -8.18 2.70 -11.40
C PHE A 375 -9.50 2.04 -11.78
N LYS A 376 -10.62 2.62 -11.35
CA LYS A 376 -11.96 2.19 -11.74
C LYS A 376 -12.80 3.33 -12.31
N SER A 377 -13.76 2.97 -13.18
CA SER A 377 -14.73 3.92 -13.72
C SER A 377 -15.67 4.45 -12.64
N SER A 378 -16.21 5.65 -12.85
CA SER A 378 -17.16 6.27 -11.92
C SER A 378 -18.55 5.64 -11.98
N GLN A 379 -18.83 4.96 -13.09
CA GLN A 379 -20.10 4.32 -13.40
C GLN A 379 -19.88 3.09 -14.28
N PRO A 380 -20.86 2.18 -14.39
CA PRO A 380 -20.83 1.10 -15.36
C PRO A 380 -20.85 1.62 -16.81
N LEU A 381 -20.05 1.03 -17.69
CA LEU A 381 -19.86 1.44 -19.08
C LEU A 381 -20.10 0.24 -20.01
N SER A 382 -20.76 0.48 -21.14
CA SER A 382 -20.99 -0.52 -22.19
C SER A 382 -20.13 -0.23 -23.42
N ALA A 383 -19.67 -1.27 -24.09
CA ALA A 383 -18.95 -1.17 -25.36
C ALA A 383 -19.79 -0.50 -26.46
N LYS A 384 -21.12 -0.55 -26.36
CA LYS A 384 -22.06 0.02 -27.35
C LYS A 384 -22.28 1.52 -27.16
N GLU A 385 -21.86 2.09 -26.04
CA GLU A 385 -22.06 3.48 -25.68
C GLU A 385 -20.80 4.31 -25.94
N THR A 386 -20.99 5.60 -26.22
CA THR A 386 -19.92 6.56 -26.54
C THR A 386 -19.69 7.58 -25.42
N GLY A 387 -19.87 7.21 -24.16
CA GLY A 387 -19.67 8.10 -23.01
C GLY A 387 -18.19 8.39 -22.71
N ASP A 388 -17.90 9.49 -22.03
CA ASP A 388 -16.55 9.87 -21.59
C ASP A 388 -16.48 9.88 -20.06
N ASP A 389 -15.80 8.89 -19.49
CA ASP A 389 -15.72 8.66 -18.05
C ASP A 389 -14.31 8.95 -17.50
N SER A 390 -14.30 9.50 -16.29
CA SER A 390 -13.06 9.79 -15.55
C SER A 390 -12.87 8.78 -14.43
N ALA A 391 -11.64 8.30 -14.27
CA ALA A 391 -11.29 7.38 -13.21
C ALA A 391 -11.46 8.01 -11.82
N VAL A 392 -11.97 7.22 -10.89
CA VAL A 392 -12.19 7.64 -9.51
C VAL A 392 -11.14 7.00 -8.62
N ASP A 393 -10.48 7.81 -7.81
CA ASP A 393 -9.64 7.31 -6.73
C ASP A 393 -10.52 6.68 -5.66
N GLU A 394 -10.26 5.41 -5.34
CA GLU A 394 -10.91 4.76 -4.19
C GLU A 394 -10.47 5.43 -2.89
N LYS A 395 -11.32 6.32 -2.41
CA LYS A 395 -11.28 6.74 -1.02
C LYS A 395 -12.07 5.68 -0.26
N PHE A 396 -11.48 5.13 0.79
CA PHE A 396 -12.16 4.27 1.77
C PHE A 396 -12.59 5.10 3.00
N PRO A 397 -13.60 5.98 2.89
CA PRO A 397 -13.99 6.87 3.97
C PRO A 397 -14.53 6.09 5.17
N LEU A 398 -15.25 4.98 4.95
CA LEU A 398 -15.82 4.17 6.02
C LEU A 398 -14.72 3.44 6.81
N ILE A 399 -13.69 2.91 6.14
CA ILE A 399 -12.52 2.33 6.81
C ILE A 399 -11.81 3.38 7.68
N LYS A 400 -11.63 4.61 7.16
CA LYS A 400 -11.05 5.72 7.93
C LYS A 400 -11.94 6.13 9.10
N ALA A 401 -13.26 6.15 8.93
CA ALA A 401 -14.23 6.46 9.97
C ALA A 401 -14.24 5.39 11.08
N HIS A 402 -14.19 4.10 10.71
CA HIS A 402 -13.99 3.00 11.65
C HIS A 402 -12.76 3.22 12.52
N GLY A 403 -11.59 3.46 11.89
CA GLY A 403 -10.34 3.72 12.61
C GLY A 403 -10.44 4.93 13.55
N ALA A 404 -11.04 6.03 13.10
CA ALA A 404 -11.23 7.24 13.91
C ALA A 404 -12.15 7.01 15.11
N LEU A 405 -13.26 6.28 14.93
CA LEU A 405 -14.18 5.92 16.01
C LEU A 405 -13.51 5.01 17.04
N MET A 406 -12.69 4.05 16.59
CA MET A 406 -11.95 3.15 17.49
C MET A 406 -10.90 3.90 18.30
N ILE A 407 -10.15 4.82 17.69
CA ILE A 407 -9.21 5.68 18.44
C ILE A 407 -9.96 6.55 19.45
N GLY A 408 -11.08 7.16 19.04
CA GLY A 408 -11.93 7.95 19.94
C GLY A 408 -12.47 7.13 21.12
N ALA A 409 -12.92 5.90 20.88
CA ALA A 409 -13.45 5.02 21.92
C ALA A 409 -12.36 4.59 22.93
N TRP A 410 -11.26 4.03 22.43
CA TRP A 410 -10.26 3.34 23.26
C TRP A 410 -9.19 4.28 23.81
N VAL A 411 -8.65 5.17 22.98
CA VAL A 411 -7.55 6.05 23.40
C VAL A 411 -8.08 7.24 24.16
N PHE A 412 -9.22 7.80 23.76
CA PHE A 412 -9.76 9.02 24.36
C PHE A 412 -10.79 8.73 25.47
N PHE A 413 -11.98 8.24 25.14
CA PHE A 413 -13.07 8.13 26.12
C PHE A 413 -12.79 7.10 27.23
N ALA A 414 -12.26 5.92 26.88
CA ALA A 414 -11.94 4.90 27.88
C ALA A 414 -10.85 5.37 28.86
N SER A 415 -9.79 6.01 28.36
CA SER A 415 -8.70 6.56 29.18
C SER A 415 -9.20 7.60 30.18
N ILE A 416 -10.00 8.57 29.73
CA ILE A 416 -10.58 9.60 30.60
C ILE A 416 -11.47 8.95 31.67
N GLY A 417 -12.31 8.00 31.26
CA GLY A 417 -13.21 7.30 32.19
C GLY A 417 -12.46 6.48 33.26
N ILE A 418 -11.36 5.82 32.90
CA ILE A 418 -10.51 5.08 33.85
C ILE A 418 -9.82 6.04 34.83
N VAL A 419 -9.23 7.12 34.31
CA VAL A 419 -8.53 8.13 35.12
C VAL A 419 -9.51 8.80 36.11
N ALA A 420 -10.71 9.19 35.66
CA ALA A 420 -11.75 9.74 36.51
C ALA A 420 -12.13 8.78 37.66
N ALA A 421 -12.33 7.50 37.35
CA ALA A 421 -12.69 6.49 38.34
C ALA A 421 -11.55 6.08 39.27
N ARG A 422 -10.28 6.26 38.88
CA ARG A 422 -9.13 5.85 39.70
C ARG A 422 -8.58 6.97 40.57
N TYR A 423 -8.43 8.17 40.01
CA TYR A 423 -7.71 9.27 40.68
C TYR A 423 -8.61 10.38 41.19
N TYR A 424 -9.79 10.60 40.59
CA TYR A 424 -10.66 11.72 40.92
C TYR A 424 -11.78 11.38 41.90
N LYS A 425 -11.97 10.09 42.23
CA LYS A 425 -12.84 9.62 43.34
C LYS A 425 -12.65 10.39 44.66
N PRO A 426 -11.42 10.59 45.18
CA PRO A 426 -11.20 11.29 46.44
C PRO A 426 -11.31 12.82 46.33
N VAL A 427 -11.13 13.38 45.13
CA VAL A 427 -11.02 14.83 44.90
C VAL A 427 -12.38 15.46 44.56
N TRP A 428 -13.19 14.81 43.71
CA TRP A 428 -14.45 15.34 43.20
C TRP A 428 -15.66 14.67 43.83
N LYS A 429 -15.86 14.97 45.12
CA LYS A 429 -16.99 14.48 45.93
C LYS A 429 -18.26 15.31 45.80
N GLN A 430 -18.21 16.42 45.06
CA GLN A 430 -19.39 17.24 44.78
C GLN A 430 -20.39 16.45 43.96
N ASP A 431 -21.68 16.71 44.18
CA ASP A 431 -22.75 16.06 43.44
C ASP A 431 -23.15 16.88 42.21
N LEU A 432 -23.33 16.19 41.10
CA LEU A 432 -23.87 16.69 39.84
C LEU A 432 -24.99 15.74 39.39
N CYS A 433 -26.21 16.26 39.30
CA CYS A 433 -27.41 15.46 39.04
C CYS A 433 -27.55 14.26 39.99
N SER A 434 -27.49 14.53 41.31
CA SER A 434 -27.68 13.55 42.39
C SER A 434 -26.68 12.38 42.41
N GLN A 435 -25.53 12.53 41.72
CA GLN A 435 -24.43 11.57 41.72
C GLN A 435 -23.10 12.31 41.78
N LYS A 436 -22.05 11.68 42.28
CA LYS A 436 -20.72 12.31 42.37
C LYS A 436 -20.20 12.68 40.97
N VAL A 437 -19.58 13.86 40.84
CA VAL A 437 -19.04 14.37 39.56
C VAL A 437 -18.12 13.36 38.88
N TRP A 438 -17.20 12.72 39.62
CA TRP A 438 -16.31 11.71 39.03
C TRP A 438 -17.08 10.52 38.43
N PHE A 439 -18.21 10.16 39.04
CA PHE A 439 -19.05 9.04 38.62
C PHE A 439 -19.84 9.39 37.37
N GLN A 440 -20.33 10.64 37.27
CA GLN A 440 -20.99 11.12 36.05
C GLN A 440 -20.03 11.19 34.87
N ILE A 441 -18.82 11.73 35.07
CA ILE A 441 -17.78 11.76 34.03
C ILE A 441 -17.43 10.34 33.58
N HIS A 442 -17.17 9.44 34.53
CA HIS A 442 -16.90 8.03 34.23
C HIS A 442 -18.05 7.40 33.41
N ARG A 443 -19.29 7.56 33.86
CA ARG A 443 -20.48 7.00 33.22
C ARG A 443 -20.65 7.52 31.79
N THR A 444 -20.58 8.83 31.59
CA THR A 444 -20.72 9.45 30.26
C THR A 444 -19.61 8.98 29.33
N CYS A 445 -18.36 8.94 29.78
CA CYS A 445 -17.24 8.43 28.98
C CYS A 445 -17.42 6.94 28.61
N MET A 446 -17.88 6.09 29.53
CA MET A 446 -18.11 4.67 29.23
C MET A 446 -19.27 4.45 28.25
N ILE A 447 -20.34 5.26 28.33
CA ILE A 447 -21.45 5.23 27.36
C ILE A 447 -20.95 5.67 25.97
N LEU A 448 -20.22 6.79 25.88
CA LEU A 448 -19.68 7.28 24.60
C LEU A 448 -18.68 6.31 23.98
N ALA A 449 -17.80 5.69 24.79
CA ALA A 449 -16.89 4.65 24.32
C ALA A 449 -17.66 3.44 23.77
N PHE A 450 -18.70 2.97 24.47
CA PHE A 450 -19.55 1.88 24.01
C PHE A 450 -20.25 2.22 22.69
N SER A 451 -20.87 3.39 22.59
CA SER A 451 -21.55 3.86 21.37
C SER A 451 -20.59 3.93 20.18
N ALA A 452 -19.39 4.49 20.38
CA ALA A 452 -18.37 4.59 19.35
C ALA A 452 -17.83 3.21 18.93
N CYS A 453 -17.63 2.28 19.86
CA CYS A 453 -17.26 0.89 19.56
C CYS A 453 -18.32 0.20 18.72
N VAL A 454 -19.61 0.27 19.12
CA VAL A 454 -20.71 -0.36 18.37
C VAL A 454 -20.85 0.26 16.99
N ALA A 455 -20.81 1.59 16.87
CA ALA A 455 -20.89 2.27 15.58
C ALA A 455 -19.72 1.92 14.66
N GLY A 456 -18.48 1.93 15.17
CA GLY A 456 -17.32 1.57 14.37
C GLY A 456 -17.31 0.09 13.97
N PHE A 457 -17.80 -0.80 14.85
CA PHE A 457 -17.99 -2.23 14.51
C PHE A 457 -19.01 -2.39 13.38
N ILE A 458 -20.17 -1.75 13.47
CA ILE A 458 -21.19 -1.82 12.41
C ILE A 458 -20.66 -1.27 11.08
N ILE A 459 -19.98 -0.11 11.10
CA ILE A 459 -19.46 0.53 9.88
C ILE A 459 -18.50 -0.38 9.12
N ILE A 460 -17.59 -1.08 9.81
CA ILE A 460 -16.62 -1.94 9.11
C ILE A 460 -17.27 -3.18 8.50
N PHE A 461 -18.27 -3.78 9.17
CA PHE A 461 -19.01 -4.91 8.58
C PHE A 461 -19.88 -4.49 7.39
N ILE A 462 -20.41 -3.25 7.37
CA ILE A 462 -21.13 -2.72 6.22
C ILE A 462 -20.19 -2.48 5.04
N GLU A 463 -19.04 -1.84 5.28
CA GLU A 463 -18.08 -1.49 4.22
C GLU A 463 -17.45 -2.72 3.57
N VAL A 464 -17.18 -3.74 4.37
CA VAL A 464 -16.46 -4.93 3.90
C VAL A 464 -17.41 -6.01 3.37
N GLY A 465 -18.65 -6.10 3.88
CA GLY A 465 -19.69 -7.03 3.41
C GLY A 465 -19.47 -8.51 3.77
N GLU A 466 -18.22 -8.96 3.83
CA GLU A 466 -17.83 -10.33 4.18
C GLU A 466 -16.79 -10.36 5.29
N TRP A 467 -16.47 -11.56 5.79
CA TRP A 467 -15.32 -11.73 6.66
C TRP A 467 -14.05 -11.66 5.79
N VAL A 468 -13.21 -10.66 6.01
CA VAL A 468 -11.89 -10.65 5.36
C VAL A 468 -10.98 -11.60 6.10
N ASP A 469 -10.65 -12.71 5.46
CA ASP A 469 -9.39 -13.37 5.75
C ASP A 469 -8.29 -12.43 5.22
N ILE A 470 -7.77 -11.59 6.11
CA ILE A 470 -6.69 -10.67 5.79
C ILE A 470 -5.44 -11.51 5.56
N GLU A 471 -5.28 -12.06 4.36
CA GLU A 471 -4.05 -12.74 3.90
C GLU A 471 -2.89 -11.75 3.67
N GLU A 472 -3.10 -10.45 3.91
CA GLU A 472 -2.08 -9.42 3.81
C GLU A 472 -1.35 -9.16 5.13
N SER A 473 -0.02 -9.08 5.03
CA SER A 473 0.87 -8.77 6.14
C SER A 473 0.72 -7.32 6.62
N PRO A 474 0.94 -7.05 7.92
CA PRO A 474 1.46 -7.97 8.93
C PRO A 474 0.39 -8.86 9.59
N LYS A 475 0.75 -10.12 9.90
CA LYS A 475 -0.11 -11.17 10.49
C LYS A 475 -0.90 -10.76 11.74
N TYR A 476 -0.50 -9.71 12.47
CA TYR A 476 -1.31 -9.20 13.58
C TYR A 476 -2.63 -8.56 13.11
N LEU A 477 -2.74 -8.18 11.83
CA LEU A 477 -4.03 -7.81 11.23
C LEU A 477 -4.95 -9.02 11.08
N GLU A 478 -4.46 -10.25 10.89
CA GLU A 478 -5.32 -11.46 10.91
C GLU A 478 -6.03 -11.59 12.28
N GLY A 479 -5.32 -11.24 13.36
CA GLY A 479 -5.86 -11.23 14.71
C GLY A 479 -6.74 -10.01 15.03
N HIS A 480 -6.62 -8.93 14.26
CA HIS A 480 -7.38 -7.70 14.50
C HIS A 480 -8.90 -7.88 14.47
N PRO A 481 -9.52 -8.51 13.44
CA PRO A 481 -10.97 -8.72 13.42
C PRO A 481 -11.41 -9.70 14.53
N ILE A 482 -10.62 -10.74 14.82
CA ILE A 482 -10.91 -11.70 15.90
C ILE A 482 -10.92 -10.98 17.26
N MET A 483 -9.86 -10.21 17.57
CA MET A 483 -9.76 -9.44 18.79
C MET A 483 -10.85 -8.36 18.85
N GLY A 484 -11.16 -7.70 17.72
CA GLY A 484 -12.23 -6.72 17.61
C GLY A 484 -13.60 -7.29 17.98
N VAL A 485 -13.94 -8.50 17.51
CA VAL A 485 -15.18 -9.21 17.87
C VAL A 485 -15.21 -9.56 19.36
N ILE A 486 -14.12 -10.14 19.88
CA ILE A 486 -14.03 -10.51 21.32
C ILE A 486 -14.21 -9.28 22.20
N VAL A 487 -13.47 -8.20 21.90
CA VAL A 487 -13.50 -6.96 22.65
C VAL A 487 -14.88 -6.29 22.57
N THR A 488 -15.53 -6.31 21.39
CA THR A 488 -16.89 -5.79 21.24
C THR A 488 -17.89 -6.59 22.07
N GLY A 489 -17.77 -7.92 22.09
CA GLY A 489 -18.58 -8.78 22.96
C GLY A 489 -18.37 -8.47 24.45
N LEU A 490 -17.13 -8.28 24.88
CA LEU A 490 -16.81 -7.86 26.26
C LEU A 490 -17.39 -6.48 26.59
N CYS A 491 -17.38 -5.52 25.67
CA CYS A 491 -18.01 -4.22 25.84
C CYS A 491 -19.52 -4.33 26.08
N VAL A 492 -20.23 -5.13 25.29
CA VAL A 492 -21.67 -5.38 25.46
C VAL A 492 -21.96 -6.03 26.82
N LEU A 493 -21.17 -7.04 27.20
CA LEU A 493 -21.31 -7.71 28.49
C LEU A 493 -21.07 -6.75 29.65
N ASN A 494 -20.06 -5.88 29.55
CA ASN A 494 -19.72 -4.91 30.60
C ASN A 494 -20.86 -3.90 30.84
N VAL A 495 -21.52 -3.43 29.77
CA VAL A 495 -22.68 -2.53 29.87
C VAL A 495 -23.92 -3.27 30.39
N SER A 496 -24.17 -4.51 29.95
CA SER A 496 -25.34 -5.30 30.39
C SER A 496 -25.32 -5.63 31.89
N ARG A 497 -24.13 -5.83 32.47
CA ARG A 497 -23.98 -6.04 33.92
C ARG A 497 -24.23 -4.77 34.71
N TRP A 498 -23.94 -3.61 34.13
CA TRP A 498 -24.21 -2.31 34.73
C TRP A 498 -25.71 -2.02 34.81
N THR A 499 -26.49 -2.35 33.76
CA THR A 499 -27.96 -2.19 33.76
C THR A 499 -28.67 -3.25 34.62
N GLY A 500 -28.14 -4.47 34.70
CA GLY A 500 -28.74 -5.55 35.51
C GLY A 500 -28.59 -5.42 37.03
N GLN A 501 -27.63 -4.61 37.52
CA GLN A 501 -27.43 -4.39 38.96
C GLN A 501 -28.00 -3.07 39.47
N SER A 502 -28.46 -2.19 38.58
CA SER A 502 -28.97 -0.88 38.98
C SER A 502 -30.43 -0.74 38.54
N GLY A 503 -31.35 -0.91 39.48
CA GLY A 503 -32.72 -0.39 39.38
C GLY A 503 -32.75 1.14 39.41
N VAL A 504 -31.88 1.79 38.63
CA VAL A 504 -31.67 3.23 38.60
C VAL A 504 -32.17 3.73 37.26
N SER A 505 -33.37 4.29 37.29
CA SER A 505 -33.96 5.07 36.19
C SER A 505 -32.95 6.10 35.68
N VAL A 506 -32.75 6.17 34.36
CA VAL A 506 -32.00 7.23 33.70
C VAL A 506 -32.75 8.55 33.91
N LYS A 507 -32.49 9.24 35.02
CA LYS A 507 -32.88 10.66 35.15
C LYS A 507 -31.88 11.48 34.34
N LEU A 508 -32.25 11.83 33.12
CA LEU A 508 -31.70 12.99 32.43
C LEU A 508 -31.91 14.20 33.34
N CYS A 509 -30.93 15.08 33.45
CA CYS A 509 -31.01 16.23 34.33
C CYS A 509 -32.12 17.16 33.82
N ASP A 510 -33.33 17.08 34.38
CA ASP A 510 -34.37 18.06 34.13
C ASP A 510 -33.91 19.41 34.70
N GLU A 511 -33.86 20.42 33.84
CA GLU A 511 -33.65 21.81 34.23
C GLU A 511 -34.81 22.26 35.12
N HIS A 512 -34.58 22.26 36.44
CA HIS A 512 -35.37 23.11 37.33
C HIS A 512 -34.87 24.56 37.17
N LEU A 513 -35.49 25.27 36.22
CA LEU A 513 -35.54 26.73 36.21
C LEU A 513 -36.09 27.20 37.57
N PRO A 514 -35.38 28.03 38.35
CA PRO A 514 -35.95 28.59 39.55
C PRO A 514 -36.99 29.65 39.18
N SER A 515 -38.25 29.40 39.53
CA SER A 515 -39.32 30.39 39.51
C SER A 515 -39.05 31.47 40.55
N GLU A 516 -38.48 32.58 40.11
CA GLU A 516 -38.37 33.81 40.88
C GLU A 516 -39.72 34.54 40.84
N GLN A 517 -40.65 34.21 41.75
CA GLN A 517 -41.73 35.11 42.18
C GLN A 517 -42.27 34.70 43.55
N GLN A 518 -41.81 35.38 44.60
CA GLN A 518 -42.65 35.98 45.65
C GLN A 518 -41.76 36.47 46.80
N GLN A 519 -41.36 37.74 46.74
CA GLN A 519 -41.30 38.61 47.90
C GLN A 519 -41.29 40.06 47.40
N LEU A 520 -42.09 40.90 48.05
CA LEU A 520 -42.29 42.35 47.86
C LEU A 520 -43.44 42.77 46.94
N GLN A 521 -44.67 42.78 47.49
CA GLN A 521 -45.55 43.95 47.43
C GLN A 521 -46.70 43.80 48.45
N GLY A 522 -46.87 44.82 49.31
CA GLY A 522 -47.91 44.86 50.34
C GLY A 522 -47.70 45.98 51.36
N TYR A 523 -47.48 47.22 50.88
CA TYR A 523 -47.96 48.42 51.56
C TYR A 523 -49.39 48.62 51.04
N GLY A 524 -50.37 48.73 51.95
CA GLY A 524 -51.78 48.92 51.65
C GLY A 524 -52.66 48.11 52.57
#